data_AF-A0A1V5TLH6-F1
#
_entry.id   AF-A0A1V5TLH6-F1
#
_cell.length_a   1.000
_cell.length_b   1.000
_cell.length_c   1.000
_cell.angle_alpha   90.00
_cell.angle_beta   90.00
_cell.angle_gamma   90.00
#
_symmetry.space_group_name_H-M   'P 1'
#
loop_
_entity.id
_entity.type
_entity.pdbx_description
1 polymer ?
#
loop_
_entity_poly.entity_id
_entity_poly.type
_entity_poly.pdbx_seq_one_letter_code
_entity_poly.pdbx_strand_id
1 'polypeptide(L)'
;MQQRYIEYIIEARKRGFRDDVIKQSLIDKNWPESEINKAFAKVDGETILTKEIDGENENAIKKEIEEHHKLNKEIRKLALNAERKLNKSDSVMIFLDKNLREALEKRAKKNMLTLPEQIEDILRRSTLNQKLKRTPPEEKLDDRLVGLFSRKNTGPKAKSKKKTKGKTKKGKKITKKIKKKPEKKKTKKKGKKK
;
A
#
# COMPACT_ATOMS: atom_id res chain seq x y z
N MET A 1 18.29 12.23 55.42
CA MET A 1 17.60 13.14 54.49
C MET A 1 16.78 12.38 53.44
N GLN A 2 17.38 11.44 52.69
CA GLN A 2 16.70 10.66 51.63
C GLN A 2 15.36 10.01 52.00
N GLN A 3 15.17 9.56 53.25
CA GLN A 3 13.91 8.97 53.72
C GLN A 3 12.73 9.96 53.70
N ARG A 4 12.96 11.24 54.02
CA ARG A 4 11.91 12.27 54.04
C ARG A 4 11.33 12.53 52.64
N TYR A 5 12.15 12.40 51.60
CA TYR A 5 11.71 12.54 50.21
C TYR A 5 10.78 11.40 49.81
N ILE A 6 11.17 10.17 50.16
CA ILE A 6 10.41 8.95 49.87
C ILE A 6 9.05 9.01 50.57
N GLU A 7 9.03 9.38 51.86
CA GLU A 7 7.80 9.56 52.63
C GLU A 7 6.87 10.59 51.98
N TYR A 8 7.40 11.76 51.60
CA TYR A 8 6.62 12.81 50.96
C TYR A 8 6.02 12.38 49.61
N ILE A 9 6.82 11.70 48.77
CA ILE A 9 6.36 11.20 47.45
C ILE A 9 5.25 10.16 47.64
N ILE A 10 5.41 9.23 48.58
CA ILE A 10 4.40 8.21 48.87
C ILE A 10 3.10 8.87 49.37
N GLU A 11 3.19 9.84 50.27
CA GLU A 11 2.02 10.56 50.80
C GLU A 11 1.30 11.36 49.70
N ALA A 12 2.04 12.04 48.84
CA ALA A 12 1.46 12.82 47.74
C ALA A 12 0.79 11.92 46.68
N ARG A 13 1.39 10.77 46.34
CA ARG A 13 0.75 9.78 45.45
C ARG A 13 -0.52 9.19 46.08
N LYS A 14 -0.51 8.90 47.39
CA LYS A 14 -1.73 8.47 48.11
C LYS A 14 -2.86 9.51 48.03
N ARG A 15 -2.54 10.80 47.93
CA ARG A 15 -3.49 11.89 47.72
C ARG A 15 -3.90 12.12 46.25
N GLY A 16 -3.29 11.38 45.30
CA GLY A 16 -3.64 11.43 43.88
C GLY A 16 -2.94 12.55 43.09
N PHE A 17 -1.86 13.13 43.61
CA PHE A 17 -1.08 14.12 42.84
C PHE A 17 -0.25 13.44 41.75
N ARG A 18 -0.11 14.12 40.60
CA ARG A 18 0.75 13.67 39.49
C ARG A 18 2.23 13.92 39.81
N ASP A 19 3.11 13.05 39.32
CA ASP A 19 4.54 13.09 39.62
C ASP A 19 5.21 14.42 39.24
N ASP A 20 4.81 15.05 38.14
CA ASP A 20 5.34 16.35 37.71
C ASP A 20 5.06 17.45 38.75
N VAL A 21 3.85 17.44 39.33
CA VAL A 21 3.41 18.40 40.35
C VAL A 21 4.16 18.15 41.66
N ILE A 22 4.38 16.88 42.00
CA ILE A 22 5.16 16.50 43.19
C ILE A 22 6.61 16.97 43.02
N LYS A 23 7.23 16.75 41.85
CA LYS A 23 8.59 17.22 41.55
C LYS A 23 8.69 18.73 41.67
N GLN A 24 7.78 19.48 41.06
CA GLN A 24 7.77 20.94 41.13
C GLN A 24 7.66 21.43 42.59
N SER A 25 6.74 20.87 43.37
CA SER A 25 6.58 21.20 44.80
C SER A 25 7.85 20.96 45.64
N LEU A 26 8.66 19.96 45.27
CA LEU A 26 9.94 19.72 45.93
C LEU A 26 11.02 20.71 45.48
N ILE A 27 11.06 21.06 44.20
CA ILE A 27 11.96 22.08 43.66
C ILE A 27 11.67 23.45 44.28
N ASP A 28 10.39 23.81 44.41
CA ASP A 28 9.93 25.07 45.00
C ASP A 28 10.33 25.18 46.49
N LYS A 29 10.59 24.05 47.15
CA LYS A 29 11.15 23.99 48.53
C LYS A 29 12.68 24.01 48.57
N ASN A 30 13.33 24.34 47.45
CA ASN A 30 14.78 24.35 47.24
C ASN A 30 15.45 22.99 47.48
N TRP A 31 14.78 21.90 47.14
CA TRP A 31 15.39 20.57 47.26
C TRP A 31 16.22 20.22 46.01
N PRO A 32 17.40 19.59 46.16
CA PRO A 32 18.27 19.28 45.03
C PRO A 32 17.65 18.21 44.11
N GLU A 33 17.57 18.53 42.82
CA GLU A 33 16.93 17.70 41.80
C GLU A 33 17.54 16.28 41.69
N SER A 34 18.84 16.16 41.95
CA SER A 34 19.54 14.87 41.95
C SER A 34 19.06 13.93 43.05
N GLU A 35 18.71 14.45 44.24
CA GLU A 35 18.16 13.63 45.34
C GLU A 35 16.68 13.31 45.12
N ILE A 36 15.92 14.25 44.54
CA ILE A 36 14.52 14.05 44.17
C ILE A 36 14.42 12.87 43.19
N ASN A 37 15.20 12.89 42.12
CA ASN A 37 15.20 11.82 41.11
C ASN A 37 15.64 10.47 41.70
N LYS A 38 16.63 10.47 42.60
CA LYS A 38 17.04 9.25 43.33
C LYS A 38 15.91 8.68 44.19
N ALA A 39 15.12 9.54 44.83
CA ALA A 39 13.99 9.14 45.66
C ALA A 39 12.84 8.57 44.82
N PHE A 40 12.50 9.18 43.68
CA PHE A 40 11.49 8.66 42.75
C PHE A 40 11.85 7.27 42.22
N ALA A 41 13.08 7.08 41.73
CA ALA A 41 13.54 5.76 41.25
C ALA A 41 13.44 4.69 42.35
N LYS A 42 13.78 5.03 43.60
CA LYS A 42 13.65 4.13 44.74
C LYS A 42 12.19 3.79 45.09
N VAL A 43 11.26 4.73 44.93
CA VAL A 43 9.81 4.49 45.13
C VAL A 43 9.24 3.62 44.02
N ASP A 44 9.67 3.82 42.78
CA ASP A 44 9.22 3.07 41.60
C ASP A 44 9.82 1.66 41.53
N GLY A 45 10.73 1.31 42.45
CA GLY A 45 11.41 0.02 42.48
C GLY A 45 12.48 -0.12 41.40
N GLU A 46 12.78 0.96 40.68
CA GLU A 46 13.92 1.03 39.79
C GLU A 46 15.18 1.15 40.65
N THR A 47 15.81 0.00 40.94
CA THR A 47 17.20 0.01 41.35
C THR A 47 17.97 0.76 40.28
N ILE A 48 18.39 1.99 40.59
CA ILE A 48 19.29 2.76 39.74
C ILE A 48 20.55 1.92 39.66
N LEU A 49 20.69 1.16 38.57
CA LEU A 49 21.92 0.53 38.19
C LEU A 49 22.87 1.65 37.78
N THR A 50 23.33 2.47 38.74
CA THR A 50 24.61 3.15 38.62
C THR A 50 25.68 2.08 38.77
N LYS A 51 25.68 1.10 37.86
CA LYS A 51 26.90 0.39 37.56
C LYS A 51 27.80 1.49 37.01
N GLU A 52 28.88 1.78 37.72
CA GLU A 52 29.99 2.54 37.16
C GLU A 52 30.33 1.83 35.85
N ILE A 53 29.92 2.43 34.75
CA ILE A 53 30.24 1.92 33.43
C ILE A 53 31.72 2.26 33.28
N ASP A 54 32.58 1.26 33.39
CA ASP A 54 34.01 1.41 33.11
C ASP A 54 34.17 2.19 31.79
N GLY A 55 35.04 3.20 31.75
CA GLY A 55 35.08 4.18 30.65
C GLY A 55 35.27 3.57 29.25
N GLU A 56 35.74 2.34 29.16
CA GLU A 56 35.80 1.57 27.90
C GLU A 56 34.40 1.23 27.35
N ASN A 57 33.46 0.87 28.22
CA ASN A 57 32.08 0.56 27.84
C ASN A 57 31.32 1.82 27.42
N GLU A 58 31.63 2.98 28.00
CA GLU A 58 31.01 4.25 27.60
C GLU A 58 31.35 4.64 26.15
N ASN A 59 32.59 4.42 25.74
CA ASN A 59 33.03 4.68 24.36
C ASN A 59 32.39 3.73 23.35
N ALA A 60 32.19 2.46 23.71
CA ALA A 60 31.46 1.51 22.87
C ALA A 60 30.00 1.95 22.67
N ILE A 61 29.31 2.33 23.76
CA ILE A 61 27.93 2.83 23.72
C ILE A 61 27.82 4.09 22.86
N LYS A 62 28.77 5.04 22.99
CA LYS A 62 28.80 6.26 22.16
C LYS A 62 28.92 5.94 20.67
N LYS A 63 29.77 4.98 20.29
CA LYS A 63 29.91 4.55 18.89
C LYS A 63 28.62 3.92 18.36
N GLU A 64 27.99 3.04 19.13
CA GLU A 64 26.71 2.43 18.74
C GLU A 64 25.61 3.49 18.55
N ILE A 65 25.52 4.46 19.46
CA ILE A 65 24.56 5.57 19.35
C ILE A 65 24.82 6.40 18.07
N GLU A 66 26.08 6.66 17.74
CA GLU A 66 26.45 7.40 16.53
C GLU A 66 26.08 6.64 15.25
N GLU A 67 26.32 5.33 15.21
CA GLU A 67 25.93 4.46 14.09
C GLU A 67 24.41 4.42 13.91
N HIS A 68 23.65 4.27 14.99
CA HIS A 68 22.20 4.35 14.95
C HIS A 68 21.70 5.71 14.43
N HIS A 69 22.35 6.81 14.83
CA HIS A 69 22.03 8.14 14.32
C HIS A 69 22.30 8.28 12.81
N LYS A 70 23.42 7.73 12.32
CA LYS A 70 23.75 7.70 10.89
C LYS A 70 22.71 6.91 10.10
N LEU A 71 22.35 5.72 10.58
CA LEU A 71 21.35 4.85 9.95
C LEU A 71 19.97 5.52 9.92
N ASN A 72 19.54 6.13 11.02
CA ASN A 72 18.28 6.89 11.06
C ASN A 72 18.26 8.08 10.09
N LYS A 73 19.41 8.74 9.89
CA LYS A 73 19.54 9.83 8.91
C LYS A 73 19.40 9.31 7.47
N GLU A 74 19.94 8.13 7.18
CA GLU A 74 19.79 7.48 5.87
C GLU A 74 18.34 7.05 5.60
N ILE A 75 17.68 6.42 6.59
CA ILE A 75 16.25 6.06 6.48
C ILE A 75 15.40 7.30 6.15
N ARG A 76 15.62 8.41 6.86
CA ARG A 76 14.89 9.67 6.59
C ARG A 76 15.13 10.21 5.18
N LYS A 77 16.37 10.15 4.69
CA LYS A 77 16.69 10.55 3.31
C LYS A 77 15.99 9.65 2.29
N LEU A 78 15.97 8.33 2.51
CA LEU A 78 15.28 7.38 1.63
C LEU A 78 13.77 7.62 1.61
N ALA A 79 13.15 7.89 2.77
CA ALA A 79 11.73 8.22 2.88
C ALA A 79 11.38 9.49 2.09
N LEU A 80 12.14 10.58 2.28
CA LEU A 80 11.96 11.82 1.52
C LEU A 80 12.11 11.63 0.00
N ASN A 81 13.06 10.80 -0.43
CA ASN A 81 13.23 10.49 -1.84
C ASN A 81 12.07 9.64 -2.40
N ALA A 82 11.53 8.71 -1.61
CA ALA A 82 10.34 7.95 -1.96
C ALA A 82 9.10 8.86 -2.07
N GLU A 83 8.92 9.78 -1.12
CA GLU A 83 7.86 10.80 -1.14
C GLU A 83 7.98 11.75 -2.33
N ARG A 84 9.21 12.17 -2.69
CA ARG A 84 9.47 12.97 -3.89
C ARG A 84 9.20 12.20 -5.19
N LYS A 85 9.48 10.89 -5.23
CA LYS A 85 9.05 10.06 -6.36
C LYS A 85 7.52 9.92 -6.44
N LEU A 86 6.85 10.09 -5.31
CA LEU A 86 5.39 10.19 -5.17
C LEU A 86 4.87 11.63 -5.33
N ASN A 87 5.70 12.58 -5.79
CA ASN A 87 5.33 13.99 -5.92
C ASN A 87 3.95 14.16 -6.57
N LYS A 88 3.11 14.88 -5.84
CA LYS A 88 1.66 15.12 -5.99
C LYS A 88 1.19 15.73 -7.33
N SER A 89 2.07 16.03 -8.29
CA SER A 89 1.66 16.64 -9.57
C SER A 89 0.80 15.72 -10.43
N ASP A 90 0.89 14.41 -10.22
CA ASP A 90 0.26 13.42 -11.10
C ASP A 90 -1.01 12.81 -10.49
N SER A 91 -1.41 13.25 -9.28
CA SER A 91 -2.62 12.76 -8.64
C SER A 91 -3.86 13.49 -9.16
N VAL A 92 -4.76 12.75 -9.80
CA VAL A 92 -6.05 13.25 -10.27
C VAL A 92 -7.15 12.75 -9.34
N MET A 93 -7.97 13.67 -8.81
CA MET A 93 -9.16 13.33 -8.04
C MET A 93 -10.37 13.25 -8.99
N ILE A 94 -11.03 12.10 -9.03
CA ILE A 94 -12.21 11.88 -9.88
C ILE A 94 -13.40 11.50 -9.00
N PHE A 95 -14.48 12.26 -9.09
CA PHE A 95 -15.75 11.93 -8.46
C PHE A 95 -16.57 11.03 -9.40
N LEU A 96 -17.08 9.92 -8.88
CA LEU A 96 -17.82 8.93 -9.65
C LEU A 96 -19.21 8.73 -9.05
N ASP A 97 -20.21 8.65 -9.92
CA ASP A 97 -21.56 8.25 -9.52
C ASP A 97 -21.57 6.79 -9.02
N LYS A 98 -22.51 6.50 -8.12
CA LYS A 98 -22.65 5.16 -7.51
C LYS A 98 -22.78 4.05 -8.56
N ASN A 99 -23.60 4.27 -9.58
CA ASN A 99 -23.82 3.30 -10.65
C ASN A 99 -22.52 2.99 -11.43
N LEU A 100 -21.72 4.02 -11.71
CA LEU A 100 -20.47 3.88 -12.45
C LEU A 100 -19.40 3.20 -11.59
N ARG A 101 -19.33 3.54 -10.31
CA ARG A 101 -18.45 2.90 -9.34
C ARG A 101 -18.73 1.38 -9.25
N GLU A 102 -19.99 0.98 -9.12
CA GLU A 102 -20.38 -0.43 -9.06
C GLU A 102 -20.00 -1.19 -10.35
N ALA A 103 -20.15 -0.56 -11.52
CA ALA A 103 -19.75 -1.15 -12.80
C ALA A 103 -18.22 -1.35 -12.89
N LEU A 104 -17.44 -0.36 -12.43
CA LEU A 104 -15.98 -0.46 -12.39
C LEU A 104 -15.50 -1.52 -11.40
N GLU A 105 -16.12 -1.63 -10.22
CA GLU A 105 -15.78 -2.65 -9.22
C GLU A 105 -16.04 -4.08 -9.76
N LYS A 106 -17.15 -4.30 -10.47
CA LYS A 106 -17.43 -5.59 -11.14
C LYS A 106 -16.34 -5.93 -12.17
N ARG A 107 -15.89 -4.94 -12.94
CA ARG A 107 -14.82 -5.11 -13.94
C ARG A 107 -13.47 -5.39 -13.27
N ALA A 108 -13.13 -4.67 -12.21
CA ALA A 108 -11.90 -4.84 -11.45
C ALA A 108 -11.79 -6.25 -10.85
N LYS A 109 -12.88 -6.74 -10.22
CA LYS A 109 -12.97 -8.12 -9.70
C LYS A 109 -12.75 -9.17 -10.80
N LYS A 110 -13.34 -8.98 -11.98
CA LYS A 110 -13.17 -9.89 -13.11
C LYS A 110 -11.72 -9.96 -13.61
N ASN A 111 -11.01 -8.84 -13.54
CA ASN A 111 -9.62 -8.71 -13.98
C ASN A 111 -8.59 -8.97 -12.86
N MET A 112 -9.05 -9.31 -11.64
CA MET A 112 -8.21 -9.48 -10.45
C MET A 112 -7.36 -8.23 -10.13
N LEU A 113 -7.93 -7.05 -10.35
CA LEU A 113 -7.31 -5.75 -10.07
C LEU A 113 -8.09 -5.02 -8.96
N THR A 114 -7.42 -4.10 -8.28
CA THR A 114 -8.08 -3.12 -7.42
C THR A 114 -8.78 -2.03 -8.25
N LEU A 115 -9.71 -1.29 -7.65
CA LEU A 115 -10.43 -0.22 -8.35
C LEU A 115 -9.49 0.88 -8.90
N PRO A 116 -8.49 1.38 -8.15
CA PRO A 116 -7.53 2.35 -8.67
C PRO A 116 -6.69 1.81 -9.84
N GLU A 117 -6.16 0.59 -9.72
CA GLU A 117 -5.40 -0.07 -10.80
C GLU A 117 -6.25 -0.27 -12.06
N GLN A 118 -7.54 -0.58 -11.89
CA GLN A 118 -8.45 -0.74 -13.01
C GLN A 118 -8.73 0.59 -13.72
N ILE A 119 -8.84 1.70 -13.00
CA ILE A 119 -8.97 3.05 -13.57
C ILE A 119 -7.69 3.41 -14.32
N GLU A 120 -6.53 3.15 -13.72
CA GLU A 120 -5.23 3.39 -14.31
C GLU A 120 -5.04 2.61 -15.63
N ASP A 121 -5.37 1.31 -15.64
CA ASP A 121 -5.30 0.47 -16.85
C ASP A 121 -6.22 1.00 -17.96
N ILE A 122 -7.41 1.51 -17.62
CA ILE A 122 -8.32 2.12 -18.60
C ILE A 122 -7.70 3.40 -19.19
N LEU A 123 -7.17 4.29 -18.35
CA LEU A 123 -6.54 5.54 -18.80
C LEU A 123 -5.28 5.26 -19.65
N ARG A 124 -4.44 4.31 -19.22
CA ARG A 124 -3.28 3.84 -19.99
C ARG A 124 -3.68 3.31 -21.36
N ARG A 125 -4.68 2.43 -21.44
CA ARG A 125 -5.18 1.91 -22.73
C ARG A 125 -5.78 3.00 -23.60
N SER A 126 -6.52 3.95 -23.01
CA SER A 126 -7.12 5.07 -23.74
C SER A 126 -6.04 5.93 -24.41
N THR A 127 -5.00 6.30 -23.67
CA THR A 127 -3.88 7.11 -24.19
C THR A 127 -3.06 6.37 -25.24
N LEU A 128 -2.78 5.07 -25.05
CA LEU A 128 -2.13 4.24 -26.07
C LEU A 128 -2.97 4.13 -27.34
N ASN A 129 -4.28 3.94 -27.20
CA ASN A 129 -5.20 3.88 -28.34
C ASN A 129 -5.28 5.22 -29.08
N GLN A 130 -5.21 6.36 -28.38
CA GLN A 130 -5.12 7.68 -29.00
C GLN A 130 -3.83 7.83 -29.81
N LYS A 131 -2.68 7.38 -29.29
CA LYS A 131 -1.39 7.40 -30.02
C LYS A 131 -1.37 6.47 -31.22
N LEU A 132 -2.03 5.31 -31.14
CA LEU A 132 -2.06 4.30 -32.20
C LEU A 132 -3.07 4.59 -33.30
N LYS A 133 -4.10 5.41 -33.01
CA LYS A 133 -4.92 6.00 -34.06
C LYS A 133 -4.01 6.94 -34.84
N ARG A 134 -3.35 6.42 -35.87
CA ARG A 134 -2.98 7.23 -37.03
C ARG A 134 -4.27 7.92 -37.41
N THR A 135 -4.36 9.22 -37.16
CA THR A 135 -5.36 10.03 -37.84
C THR A 135 -5.26 9.61 -39.30
N PRO A 136 -6.38 9.19 -39.94
CA PRO A 136 -6.38 9.05 -41.38
C PRO A 136 -5.69 10.32 -41.90
N PRO A 137 -4.74 10.22 -42.85
CA PRO A 137 -4.18 11.42 -43.46
C PRO A 137 -5.37 12.32 -43.80
N GLU A 138 -5.28 13.62 -43.54
CA GLU A 138 -6.37 14.54 -43.83
C GLU A 138 -6.77 14.35 -45.30
N GLU A 139 -7.83 13.57 -45.51
CA GLU A 139 -8.39 13.35 -46.81
C GLU A 139 -8.88 14.71 -47.27
N LYS A 140 -8.47 15.12 -48.47
CA LYS A 140 -8.93 16.37 -49.07
C LYS A 140 -10.46 16.39 -49.01
N LEU A 141 -11.03 17.57 -48.84
CA LEU A 141 -12.49 17.72 -48.71
C LEU A 141 -13.22 17.08 -49.90
N ASP A 142 -12.61 17.15 -51.09
CA ASP A 142 -13.07 16.47 -52.30
C ASP A 142 -13.02 14.95 -52.19
N ASP A 143 -11.96 14.36 -51.64
CA ASP A 143 -11.86 12.91 -51.42
C ASP A 143 -12.88 12.41 -50.39
N ARG A 144 -13.24 13.24 -49.40
CA ARG A 144 -14.33 12.93 -48.45
C ARG A 144 -15.70 12.95 -49.13
N LEU A 145 -15.95 13.93 -49.98
CA LEU A 145 -17.19 14.01 -50.77
C LEU A 145 -17.25 12.83 -51.75
N VAL A 146 -16.16 12.53 -52.44
CA VAL A 146 -16.04 11.35 -53.29
C VAL A 146 -16.22 10.07 -52.46
N GLY A 147 -15.71 9.97 -51.23
CA GLY A 147 -15.93 8.82 -50.35
C GLY A 147 -17.39 8.65 -49.89
N LEU A 148 -18.14 9.75 -49.73
CA LEU A 148 -19.57 9.73 -49.40
C LEU A 148 -20.44 9.28 -50.59
N PHE A 149 -20.10 9.72 -51.81
CA PHE A 149 -20.86 9.40 -53.03
C PHE A 149 -20.38 8.15 -53.76
N SER A 150 -19.09 7.84 -53.67
CA SER A 150 -18.51 6.57 -54.11
C SER A 150 -18.88 5.54 -53.06
N ARG A 151 -19.85 4.68 -53.39
CA ARG A 151 -20.33 3.54 -52.57
C ARG A 151 -19.25 2.47 -52.31
N LYS A 152 -18.01 2.84 -52.01
CA LYS A 152 -16.85 1.95 -52.01
C LYS A 152 -16.83 0.92 -50.86
N ASN A 153 -17.69 1.03 -49.86
CA ASN A 153 -17.73 0.06 -48.74
C ASN A 153 -19.01 -0.78 -48.64
N THR A 154 -19.97 -0.63 -49.55
CA THR A 154 -21.17 -1.50 -49.63
C THR A 154 -21.17 -2.42 -50.86
N GLY A 155 -20.06 -2.48 -51.60
CA GLY A 155 -19.84 -3.56 -52.56
C GLY A 155 -20.01 -4.92 -51.85
N PRO A 156 -20.55 -5.95 -52.54
CA PRO A 156 -20.77 -7.26 -51.94
C PRO A 156 -19.47 -7.72 -51.29
N LYS A 157 -19.47 -7.87 -49.95
CA LYS A 157 -18.32 -8.36 -49.20
C LYS A 157 -17.78 -9.56 -49.96
N ALA A 158 -16.59 -9.44 -50.53
CA ALA A 158 -15.96 -10.54 -51.24
C ALA A 158 -16.05 -11.73 -50.30
N LYS A 159 -16.86 -12.74 -50.67
CA LYS A 159 -17.01 -13.95 -49.85
C LYS A 159 -15.60 -14.44 -49.64
N SER A 160 -15.08 -14.26 -48.43
CA SER A 160 -13.71 -14.68 -48.13
C SER A 160 -13.69 -16.15 -48.48
N LYS A 161 -13.02 -16.53 -49.58
CA LYS A 161 -12.80 -17.94 -49.90
C LYS A 161 -12.21 -18.49 -48.63
N LYS A 162 -12.99 -19.30 -47.91
CA LYS A 162 -12.58 -19.92 -46.66
C LYS A 162 -11.32 -20.67 -47.06
N LYS A 163 -10.15 -20.11 -46.73
CA LYS A 163 -8.87 -20.81 -46.90
C LYS A 163 -9.05 -22.03 -46.03
N THR A 164 -9.49 -23.13 -46.63
CA THR A 164 -9.37 -24.46 -46.07
C THR A 164 -7.91 -24.54 -45.70
N LYS A 165 -7.62 -24.46 -44.40
CA LYS A 165 -6.28 -24.63 -43.88
C LYS A 165 -5.82 -25.94 -44.47
N GLY A 166 -4.94 -25.86 -45.48
CA GLY A 166 -4.22 -27.00 -45.99
C GLY A 166 -3.63 -27.65 -44.76
N LYS A 167 -4.15 -28.83 -44.42
CA LYS A 167 -3.57 -29.68 -43.40
C LYS A 167 -2.18 -30.01 -43.93
N THR A 168 -1.18 -29.24 -43.51
CA THR A 168 0.20 -29.69 -43.55
C THR A 168 0.25 -30.93 -42.66
N LYS A 169 0.11 -32.10 -43.28
CA LYS A 169 0.50 -33.38 -42.72
C LYS A 169 1.98 -33.28 -42.35
N LYS A 170 2.29 -32.99 -41.10
CA LYS A 170 3.58 -33.31 -40.44
C LYS A 170 3.47 -32.91 -38.97
N GLY A 171 3.38 -33.91 -38.09
CA GLY A 171 3.33 -33.70 -36.66
C GLY A 171 2.42 -34.68 -35.92
N LYS A 172 2.65 -35.99 -36.13
CA LYS A 172 2.14 -37.04 -35.25
C LYS A 172 2.83 -36.87 -33.90
N LYS A 173 2.24 -36.10 -32.97
CA LYS A 173 2.63 -36.14 -31.55
C LYS A 173 1.49 -36.78 -30.76
N ILE A 174 1.82 -37.96 -30.26
CA ILE A 174 1.06 -38.81 -29.37
C ILE A 174 0.82 -38.04 -28.08
N THR A 175 -0.43 -37.72 -27.78
CA THR A 175 -0.84 -37.41 -26.40
C THR A 175 -1.92 -38.40 -26.00
N LYS A 176 -1.51 -39.31 -25.11
CA LYS A 176 -2.34 -40.35 -24.48
C LYS A 176 -3.61 -39.73 -23.92
N LYS A 177 -4.78 -40.23 -24.35
CA LYS A 177 -6.08 -39.99 -23.72
C LYS A 177 -6.02 -40.50 -22.28
N ILE A 178 -5.80 -39.61 -21.31
CA ILE A 178 -6.15 -39.88 -19.92
C ILE A 178 -7.67 -39.78 -19.83
N LYS A 179 -8.34 -40.94 -19.78
CA LYS A 179 -9.77 -41.03 -19.44
C LYS A 179 -9.95 -40.52 -18.00
N LYS A 180 -10.33 -39.25 -17.81
CA LYS A 180 -10.85 -38.80 -16.51
C LYS A 180 -12.25 -39.38 -16.33
N LYS A 181 -12.42 -40.19 -15.28
CA LYS A 181 -13.70 -40.75 -14.81
C LYS A 181 -14.73 -39.64 -14.60
N PRO A 182 -16.01 -39.84 -14.95
CA PRO A 182 -17.07 -38.91 -14.59
C PRO A 182 -17.33 -38.98 -13.06
N GLU A 183 -17.17 -37.85 -12.38
CA GLU A 183 -17.61 -37.68 -11.00
C GLU A 183 -19.14 -37.75 -10.93
N LYS A 184 -19.65 -38.64 -10.07
CA LYS A 184 -21.08 -38.80 -9.79
C LYS A 184 -21.61 -37.54 -9.09
N LYS A 185 -22.46 -36.76 -9.78
CA LYS A 185 -23.29 -35.71 -9.16
C LYS A 185 -24.24 -36.35 -8.14
N LYS A 186 -24.01 -36.09 -6.84
CA LYS A 186 -24.99 -36.36 -5.78
C LYS A 186 -26.09 -35.31 -5.84
N THR A 187 -27.30 -35.71 -6.18
CA THR A 187 -28.51 -34.88 -6.05
C THR A 187 -28.91 -34.80 -4.57
N LYS A 188 -28.89 -33.60 -3.98
CA LYS A 188 -29.44 -33.36 -2.64
C LYS A 188 -30.97 -33.29 -2.75
N LYS A 189 -31.63 -34.30 -2.19
CA LYS A 189 -33.09 -34.38 -1.96
C LYS A 189 -33.46 -33.28 -0.95
N LYS A 190 -34.18 -32.23 -1.37
CA LYS A 190 -34.79 -31.26 -0.45
C LYS A 190 -35.99 -31.93 0.21
N GLY A 191 -35.91 -32.16 1.52
CA GLY A 191 -37.04 -32.56 2.35
C GLY A 191 -38.07 -31.43 2.41
N LYS A 192 -39.32 -31.79 2.16
CA LYS A 192 -40.52 -30.97 2.32
C LYS A 192 -41.00 -31.21 3.76
N LYS A 193 -40.81 -30.25 4.67
CA LYS A 193 -41.47 -30.30 5.98
C LYS A 193 -42.90 -29.78 5.83
N LYS A 194 -43.84 -30.59 6.31
CA LYS A 194 -45.22 -30.20 6.63
C LYS A 194 -45.21 -29.41 7.93
#